data_AF-B1XSG2-F1
#
_entry.id   AF-B1XSG2-F1
#
_cell.length_a   1.000
_cell.length_b   1.000
_cell.length_c   1.000
_cell.angle_alpha   90.00
_cell.angle_beta   90.00
_cell.angle_gamma   90.00
#
_symmetry.space_group_name_H-M   'P 1'
#
loop_
_entity.id
_entity.type
_entity.pdbx_description
1 polymer ?
#
loop_
_entity_poly.entity_id
_entity_poly.type
_entity_poly.pdbx_seq_one_letter_code
_entity_poly.pdbx_strand_id
1 'polypeptide(L)'
;MFLSMPQFSRLNFLSLICAGLLSACAVGPDFKQPEAPKTSSYTETSLSQKLTPAPGVPGGSEQEFVEGADIEAQWWELYKSPELDALIKKALEQNPNLGAADAALRAA
;
A
#
# COMPACT_ATOMS: atom_id res chain seq x y z
N MET A 1 54.56 23.75 -31.90
CA MET A 1 53.21 23.18 -31.84
C MET A 1 53.28 21.81 -31.19
N PHE A 2 53.33 21.73 -29.86
CA PHE A 2 53.06 20.50 -29.10
C PHE A 2 52.54 20.92 -27.73
N LEU A 3 51.23 20.92 -27.59
CA LEU A 3 50.56 21.08 -26.30
C LEU A 3 50.76 19.77 -25.53
N SER A 4 51.62 19.78 -24.51
CA SER A 4 51.68 18.69 -23.52
C SER A 4 50.38 18.69 -22.73
N MET A 5 49.42 17.88 -23.17
CA MET A 5 48.26 17.53 -22.35
C MET A 5 48.77 16.73 -21.14
N PRO A 6 48.36 17.07 -19.91
CA PRO A 6 48.75 16.30 -18.74
C PRO A 6 48.24 14.87 -18.94
N GLN A 7 49.05 13.88 -18.58
CA GLN A 7 48.62 12.50 -18.40
C GLN A 7 47.65 12.42 -17.20
N PHE A 8 46.52 13.14 -17.25
CA PHE A 8 45.40 12.93 -16.36
C PHE A 8 44.91 11.50 -16.62
N SER A 9 45.51 10.62 -15.84
CA SER A 9 45.28 9.20 -15.62
C SER A 9 44.25 8.58 -16.56
N ARG A 10 44.73 8.01 -17.67
CA ARG A 10 43.94 7.08 -18.49
C ARG A 10 43.28 6.00 -17.64
N LEU A 11 43.89 5.66 -16.50
CA LEU A 11 43.38 4.76 -15.48
C LEU A 11 42.13 5.31 -14.76
N ASN A 12 42.12 6.59 -14.41
CA ASN A 12 40.94 7.24 -13.81
C ASN A 12 39.79 7.34 -14.81
N PHE A 13 40.09 7.62 -16.08
CA PHE A 13 39.08 7.68 -17.13
C PHE A 13 38.44 6.30 -17.41
N LEU A 14 39.27 5.24 -17.43
CA LEU A 14 38.80 3.86 -17.54
C LEU A 14 37.92 3.45 -16.34
N SER A 15 38.32 3.84 -15.13
CA SER A 15 37.54 3.59 -13.90
C SER A 15 36.18 4.27 -13.93
N LEU A 16 36.10 5.50 -14.42
CA LEU A 16 34.84 6.24 -14.57
C LEU A 16 33.89 5.56 -15.57
N ILE A 17 34.44 5.10 -16.70
CA ILE A 17 33.68 4.38 -17.74
C ILE A 17 33.13 3.07 -17.18
N CYS A 18 33.97 2.25 -16.53
CA CYS A 18 33.54 1.00 -15.92
C CYS A 18 32.43 1.23 -14.88
N ALA A 19 32.56 2.24 -14.02
CA ALA A 19 31.52 2.58 -13.04
C ALA A 19 30.18 2.96 -13.69
N GLY A 20 30.20 3.68 -14.82
CA GLY A 20 29.00 4.03 -15.57
C GLY A 20 28.34 2.86 -16.32
N LEU A 21 29.13 1.85 -16.73
CA LEU A 21 28.59 0.63 -17.36
C LEU A 21 27.83 -0.26 -16.36
N LEU A 22 28.22 -0.26 -15.08
CA LEU A 22 27.53 -1.04 -14.05
C LEU A 22 26.22 -0.40 -13.55
N SER A 23 25.99 0.90 -13.79
CA SER A 23 24.80 1.61 -13.29
C SER A 23 23.55 1.47 -14.18
N ALA A 24 23.63 0.72 -15.29
CA ALA A 24 22.59 0.68 -16.33
C ALA A 24 21.72 -0.59 -16.34
N CYS A 25 21.88 -1.50 -15.37
CA CYS A 25 21.02 -2.67 -15.25
C CYS A 25 19.70 -2.28 -14.56
N ALA A 26 18.75 -1.73 -15.31
CA ALA A 26 17.35 -1.78 -14.90
C ALA A 26 16.89 -3.25 -14.98
N VAL A 27 17.05 -3.99 -13.89
CA VAL A 27 16.70 -5.41 -13.81
C VAL A 27 15.25 -5.55 -13.34
N GLY A 28 14.32 -5.40 -14.26
CA GLY A 28 12.91 -5.63 -14.02
C GLY A 28 12.14 -5.63 -15.35
N PRO A 29 11.11 -6.46 -15.50
CA PRO A 29 10.21 -6.31 -16.65
C PRO A 29 9.51 -4.95 -16.59
N ASP A 30 8.95 -4.50 -17.72
CA ASP A 30 8.00 -3.39 -17.71
C ASP A 30 6.75 -3.83 -16.93
N PHE A 31 6.71 -3.51 -15.63
CA PHE A 31 5.56 -3.84 -14.79
C PHE A 31 4.34 -3.10 -15.32
N LYS A 32 3.28 -3.87 -15.61
CA LYS A 32 1.97 -3.37 -16.01
C LYS A 32 0.95 -3.89 -15.01
N GLN A 33 -0.02 -3.06 -14.67
CA GLN A 33 -1.17 -3.51 -13.89
C GLN A 33 -1.88 -4.63 -14.66
N PRO A 34 -2.14 -5.79 -14.05
CA PRO A 34 -2.92 -6.84 -14.70
C PRO A 34 -4.34 -6.35 -14.96
N GLU A 35 -5.00 -6.92 -15.97
CA GLU A 35 -6.42 -6.67 -16.20
C GLU A 35 -7.23 -7.03 -14.96
N ALA A 36 -8.25 -6.21 -14.65
CA ALA A 36 -9.16 -6.51 -13.56
C ALA A 36 -9.94 -7.82 -13.86
N PRO A 37 -10.36 -8.56 -12.82
CA PRO A 37 -11.25 -9.70 -13.00
C PRO A 37 -12.51 -9.31 -13.80
N LYS A 38 -12.98 -10.21 -14.66
CA LYS A 38 -14.17 -9.97 -15.52
C LYS A 38 -15.50 -10.00 -14.74
N THR A 39 -15.46 -10.18 -13.43
CA THR A 39 -16.62 -10.29 -12.54
C THR A 39 -16.99 -8.93 -11.97
N SER A 40 -18.27 -8.58 -11.99
CA SER A 40 -18.80 -7.35 -11.39
C SER A 40 -19.38 -7.53 -9.98
N SER A 41 -19.38 -8.75 -9.44
CA SER A 41 -19.91 -9.07 -8.11
C SER A 41 -19.03 -10.10 -7.41
N TYR A 42 -19.04 -10.05 -6.07
CA TYR A 42 -18.42 -11.06 -5.21
C TYR A 42 -19.35 -12.27 -4.93
N THR A 43 -20.64 -12.18 -5.27
CA THR A 43 -21.63 -13.22 -5.00
C THR A 43 -22.15 -13.89 -6.27
N GLU A 44 -22.47 -15.19 -6.18
CA GLU A 44 -23.09 -15.95 -7.28
C GLU A 44 -24.48 -15.42 -7.64
N THR A 45 -25.25 -15.02 -6.63
CA THR A 45 -26.59 -14.44 -6.77
C THR A 45 -26.55 -12.95 -6.44
N SER A 46 -27.39 -12.16 -7.12
CA SER A 46 -27.56 -10.74 -6.81
C SER A 46 -27.94 -10.53 -5.34
N LEU A 47 -27.20 -9.66 -4.64
CA LEU A 47 -27.53 -9.23 -3.29
C LEU A 47 -28.53 -8.07 -3.34
N SER A 48 -29.50 -8.07 -2.45
CA SER A 48 -30.35 -6.90 -2.23
C SER A 48 -29.50 -5.76 -1.67
N GLN A 49 -29.56 -4.60 -2.30
CA GLN A 49 -28.86 -3.39 -1.82
C GLN A 49 -29.30 -3.01 -0.40
N LYS A 50 -30.58 -3.21 -0.07
CA LYS A 50 -31.13 -3.01 1.27
C LYS A 50 -31.43 -4.34 1.94
N LEU A 51 -30.96 -4.48 3.17
CA LEU A 51 -31.14 -5.67 4.00
C LEU A 51 -32.22 -5.43 5.05
N THR A 52 -33.17 -6.35 5.10
CA THR A 52 -34.19 -6.38 6.14
C THR A 52 -33.57 -6.77 7.49
N PRO A 53 -33.89 -6.07 8.59
CA PRO A 53 -33.43 -6.45 9.92
C PRO A 53 -33.83 -7.88 10.28
N ALA A 54 -32.96 -8.59 10.99
CA ALA A 54 -33.27 -9.91 11.51
C ALA A 54 -34.41 -9.82 12.55
N PRO A 55 -35.43 -10.69 12.48
CA PRO A 55 -36.52 -10.69 13.44
C PRO A 55 -36.03 -10.91 14.87
N GLY A 56 -36.49 -10.09 15.81
CA GLY A 56 -36.22 -10.27 17.25
C GLY A 56 -34.84 -9.81 17.73
N VAL A 57 -34.06 -9.08 16.91
CA VAL A 57 -32.77 -8.49 17.33
C VAL A 57 -33.00 -7.06 17.85
N PRO A 58 -32.85 -6.79 19.15
CA PRO A 58 -32.93 -5.43 19.68
C PRO A 58 -31.86 -4.54 19.05
N GLY A 59 -32.26 -3.39 18.50
CA GLY A 59 -31.34 -2.46 17.83
C GLY A 59 -31.03 -2.80 16.36
N GLY A 60 -31.67 -3.81 15.77
CA GLY A 60 -31.56 -4.08 14.34
C GLY A 60 -32.23 -2.97 13.50
N SER A 61 -31.42 -2.15 12.83
CA SER A 61 -31.88 -1.19 11.82
C SER A 61 -31.72 -1.75 10.41
N GLU A 62 -32.42 -1.17 9.44
CA GLU A 62 -32.16 -1.45 8.03
C GLU A 62 -30.69 -1.13 7.70
N GLN A 63 -30.06 -2.00 6.93
CA GLN A 63 -28.69 -1.84 6.45
C GLN A 63 -28.70 -1.72 4.93
N GLU A 64 -27.76 -0.95 4.39
CA GLU A 64 -27.63 -0.73 2.96
C GLU A 64 -26.17 -0.93 2.52
N PHE A 65 -25.97 -1.63 1.41
CA PHE A 65 -24.68 -1.70 0.74
C PHE A 65 -24.50 -0.48 -0.16
N VAL A 66 -23.44 0.28 0.07
CA VAL A 66 -23.04 1.41 -0.79
C VAL A 66 -21.80 1.01 -1.57
N GLU A 67 -21.98 0.60 -2.82
CA GLU A 67 -20.88 0.21 -3.68
C GLU A 67 -19.97 1.40 -4.00
N GLY A 68 -18.66 1.20 -3.90
CA GLY A 68 -17.67 2.25 -4.18
C GLY A 68 -17.59 3.37 -3.13
N ALA A 69 -18.25 3.21 -1.98
CA ALA A 69 -18.03 4.10 -0.85
C ALA A 69 -16.59 4.01 -0.36
N ASP A 70 -16.07 5.13 0.14
CA ASP A 70 -14.81 5.14 0.86
C ASP A 70 -14.96 4.37 2.18
N ILE A 71 -13.89 3.71 2.62
CA ILE A 71 -13.89 2.95 3.88
C ILE A 71 -13.29 3.83 4.96
N GLU A 72 -14.05 4.06 6.02
CA GLU A 72 -13.63 4.90 7.13
C GLU A 72 -12.37 4.34 7.80
N ALA A 73 -11.30 5.13 7.79
CA ALA A 73 -10.04 4.76 8.43
C ALA A 73 -10.21 4.41 9.92
N GLN A 74 -11.17 5.06 10.60
CA GLN A 74 -11.49 4.84 12.01
C GLN A 74 -12.79 4.03 12.18
N TRP A 75 -12.90 2.92 11.46
CA TRP A 75 -14.08 2.03 11.47
C TRP A 75 -14.60 1.67 12.87
N TRP A 76 -13.73 1.64 13.89
CA TRP A 76 -14.12 1.28 15.25
C TRP A 76 -15.00 2.34 15.94
N GLU A 77 -14.97 3.60 15.50
CA GLU A 77 -15.81 4.65 16.08
C GLU A 77 -17.31 4.39 15.83
N LEU A 78 -17.64 3.59 14.80
CA LEU A 78 -19.00 3.15 14.52
C LEU A 78 -19.63 2.35 15.67
N TYR A 79 -18.80 1.69 16.51
CA TYR A 79 -19.26 0.96 17.68
C TYR A 79 -19.65 1.86 18.86
N LYS A 80 -19.26 3.14 18.83
CA LYS A 80 -19.58 4.14 19.89
C LYS A 80 -19.17 3.70 21.30
N SER A 81 -18.12 2.87 21.42
CA SER A 81 -17.53 2.49 22.71
C SER A 81 -16.28 3.33 22.98
N PRO A 82 -16.31 4.22 24.00
CA PRO A 82 -15.13 5.02 24.36
C PRO A 82 -13.97 4.15 24.87
N GLU A 83 -14.26 2.99 25.46
CA GLU A 83 -13.25 2.03 25.91
C GLU A 83 -12.52 1.39 24.72
N LEU A 84 -13.28 0.97 23.70
CA LEU A 84 -12.71 0.41 22.47
C LEU A 84 -11.85 1.45 21.74
N ASP A 85 -12.36 2.67 21.61
CA ASP A 85 -11.64 3.77 20.97
C ASP A 85 -10.29 4.05 21.65
N ALA A 86 -10.29 4.13 22.98
CA ALA A 86 -9.06 4.35 23.76
C ALA A 86 -8.04 3.21 23.58
N LEU A 87 -8.51 1.96 23.54
CA LEU A 87 -7.64 0.80 23.34
C LEU A 87 -7.01 0.79 21.94
N ILE A 88 -7.79 1.08 20.90
CA ILE A 88 -7.30 1.11 19.52
C ILE A 88 -6.31 2.25 19.33
N LYS A 89 -6.62 3.46 19.80
CA LYS A 89 -5.70 4.61 19.74
C LYS A 89 -4.36 4.30 20.41
N LYS A 90 -4.40 3.74 21.62
CA LYS A 90 -3.20 3.30 22.32
C LYS A 90 -2.43 2.22 21.56
N ALA A 91 -3.12 1.26 20.94
CA ALA A 91 -2.47 0.23 20.14
C ALA A 91 -1.80 0.83 18.90
N LEU A 92 -2.45 1.72 18.17
CA LEU A 92 -1.87 2.38 16.99
C LEU A 92 -0.61 3.19 17.34
N GLU A 93 -0.58 3.84 18.51
CA GLU A 93 0.58 4.60 18.97
C GLU A 93 1.76 3.73 19.43
N GLN A 94 1.47 2.57 20.03
CA GLN A 94 2.47 1.79 20.78
C GLN A 94 2.75 0.39 20.20
N ASN A 95 2.17 0.03 19.05
CA ASN A 95 2.30 -1.31 18.48
C ASN A 95 3.68 -1.53 17.81
N PRO A 96 4.54 -2.42 18.35
CA PRO A 96 5.86 -2.69 17.78
C PRO A 96 5.80 -3.31 16.37
N ASN A 97 4.73 -4.05 16.05
CA ASN A 97 4.57 -4.65 14.72
C ASN A 97 4.35 -3.59 13.63
N LEU A 98 3.69 -2.46 13.96
CA LEU A 98 3.57 -1.34 13.02
C LEU A 98 4.92 -0.70 12.75
N GLY A 99 5.74 -0.52 13.80
CA GLY A 99 7.12 -0.04 13.65
C GLY A 99 7.98 -0.98 12.82
N ALA A 100 7.86 -2.30 13.02
CA ALA A 100 8.56 -3.30 12.23
C ALA A 100 8.12 -3.29 10.75
N ALA A 101 6.82 -3.11 10.47
CA ALA A 101 6.30 -3.02 9.11
C ALA A 101 6.82 -1.76 8.38
N ASP A 102 6.83 -0.60 9.03
CA ASP A 102 7.40 0.64 8.47
C ASP A 102 8.91 0.49 8.21
N ALA A 103 9.65 -0.14 9.12
CA ALA A 103 11.06 -0.45 8.90
C ALA A 103 11.29 -1.37 7.69
N ALA A 104 10.43 -2.38 7.50
CA ALA A 104 10.51 -3.28 6.34
C ALA A 104 10.26 -2.55 5.02
N LEU A 105 9.29 -1.62 4.98
CA LEU A 105 9.02 -0.80 3.80
C LEU A 105 10.20 0.11 3.43
N ARG A 106 10.91 0.65 4.42
CA ARG A 106 12.12 1.48 4.18
C ARG A 106 13.32 0.69 3.69
N ALA A 107 13.35 -0.62 3.96
CA ALA A 107 14.45 -1.50 3.56
C ALA A 107 14.23 -2.14 2.17
N ALA A 108 13.04 -1.99 1.59
CA ALA A 108 12.64 -2.57 0.30
C ALA A 108 13.12 -1.76 -0.90
#